data_AF-A0A937QD13-F1
#
_entry.id   AF-A0A937QD13-F1
#
_cell.length_a   1.000
_cell.length_b   1.000
_cell.length_c   1.000
_cell.angle_alpha   90.00
_cell.angle_beta   90.00
_cell.angle_gamma   90.00
#
_symmetry.space_group_name_H-M   'P 1'
#
loop_
_entity.id
_entity.type
_entity.pdbx_description
1 polymer ?
#
loop_
_entity_poly.entity_id
_entity_poly.type
_entity_poly.pdbx_seq_one_letter_code
_entity_poly.pdbx_strand_id
1 'polypeptide(L)'
;MDFFSFVEGPLLWIAVLTFIIGSLLRAALFLSASRKTDKIIYQHFSWKYVLATLGRWLLPINKDMAKNPIFTSLGYIFHICLIVVPIWLSGHISLWEESRFEWSWTPIPDGLADWMTLIFLAIALFFLLRRIISADIRLISTFSDYFLLVVIALPFMTGFFVTHGTLDNIGFLGDNMQLIHMLSGELMLILIPFTKLSHYILFFFSRGATGIEFGRRGYSM
;
A
#
# COMPACT_ATOMS: atom_id res chain seq x y z
N MET A 1 -22.26 2.09 -23.67
CA MET A 1 -21.05 1.86 -22.84
C MET A 1 -21.07 0.38 -22.51
N ASP A 2 -20.05 -0.36 -22.96
CA ASP A 2 -19.89 -1.75 -22.53
C ASP A 2 -19.29 -1.80 -21.11
N PHE A 3 -19.25 -2.99 -20.53
CA PHE A 3 -18.75 -3.17 -19.17
C PHE A 3 -17.27 -2.78 -19.04
N PHE A 4 -16.45 -3.08 -20.05
CA PHE A 4 -15.03 -2.75 -20.07
C PHE A 4 -14.80 -1.24 -20.00
N SER A 5 -15.46 -0.47 -20.86
CA SER A 5 -15.37 1.00 -20.88
C SER A 5 -15.89 1.63 -19.59
N PHE A 6 -16.88 0.99 -18.93
CA PHE A 6 -17.36 1.44 -17.63
C PHE A 6 -16.30 1.27 -16.53
N VAL A 7 -15.59 0.13 -16.52
CA VAL A 7 -14.52 -0.15 -15.56
C VAL A 7 -13.37 0.84 -15.77
N GLU A 8 -12.79 0.88 -16.97
CA GLU A 8 -11.63 1.72 -17.30
C GLU A 8 -11.88 3.22 -17.08
N GLY A 9 -13.12 3.70 -17.29
CA GLY A 9 -13.46 5.12 -17.15
C GLY A 9 -14.20 5.44 -15.84
N PRO A 10 -15.54 5.41 -15.83
CA PRO A 10 -16.34 5.82 -14.67
C PRO A 10 -15.97 5.14 -13.34
N LEU A 11 -15.75 3.82 -13.33
CA LEU A 11 -15.45 3.09 -12.10
C LEU A 11 -14.06 3.45 -11.56
N LEU A 12 -13.06 3.57 -12.43
CA LEU A 12 -11.74 4.10 -12.07
C LEU A 12 -11.84 5.48 -11.41
N TRP A 13 -12.62 6.41 -11.95
CA TRP A 13 -12.84 7.72 -11.32
C TRP A 13 -13.51 7.61 -9.95
N ILE A 14 -14.52 6.75 -9.81
CA ILE A 14 -15.16 6.48 -8.51
C ILE A 14 -14.13 5.93 -7.52
N ALA A 15 -13.29 4.98 -7.94
CA ALA A 15 -12.26 4.37 -7.10
C ALA A 15 -11.21 5.40 -6.65
N VAL A 16 -10.69 6.21 -7.58
CA VAL A 16 -9.71 7.27 -7.28
C VAL A 16 -10.28 8.35 -6.37
N LEU A 17 -11.50 8.84 -6.65
CA LEU A 17 -12.14 9.85 -5.80
C LEU A 17 -12.44 9.31 -4.41
N THR A 18 -12.90 8.05 -4.31
CA THR A 18 -13.13 7.37 -3.03
C THR A 18 -11.84 7.25 -2.23
N PHE A 19 -10.75 6.84 -2.89
CA PHE A 19 -9.43 6.76 -2.29
C PHE A 19 -8.97 8.12 -1.76
N ILE A 20 -9.02 9.18 -2.58
CA ILE A 20 -8.54 10.52 -2.20
C ILE A 20 -9.40 11.10 -1.09
N ILE A 21 -10.72 11.20 -1.30
CA ILE A 21 -11.65 11.82 -0.34
C ILE A 21 -11.68 11.01 0.96
N GLY A 22 -11.80 9.68 0.86
CA GLY A 22 -11.82 8.80 2.02
C GLY A 22 -10.56 8.92 2.87
N SER A 23 -9.40 9.08 2.24
CA SER A 23 -8.12 9.20 2.94
C SER A 23 -7.93 10.57 3.59
N LEU A 24 -8.35 11.64 2.91
CA LEU A 24 -8.41 12.98 3.51
C LEU A 24 -9.35 13.01 4.72
N LEU A 25 -10.52 12.38 4.61
CA LEU A 25 -11.45 12.26 5.73
C LEU A 25 -10.85 11.44 6.87
N ARG A 26 -10.16 10.33 6.60
CA ARG A 26 -9.46 9.55 7.63
C ARG A 26 -8.41 10.37 8.37
N ALA A 27 -7.59 11.13 7.64
CA ALA A 27 -6.61 12.02 8.24
C ALA A 27 -7.28 13.12 9.10
N ALA A 28 -8.33 13.76 8.58
CA ALA A 28 -9.07 14.80 9.29
C ALA A 28 -9.75 14.27 10.57
N LEU A 29 -10.39 13.10 10.50
CA LEU A 29 -11.01 12.45 11.65
C LEU A 29 -9.97 12.05 12.70
N PHE A 30 -8.83 11.49 12.28
CA PHE A 30 -7.72 11.17 13.18
C PHE A 30 -7.20 12.41 13.90
N LEU A 31 -6.94 13.49 13.15
CA LEU A 31 -6.48 14.77 13.72
C LEU A 31 -7.52 15.40 14.65
N SER A 32 -8.81 15.33 14.30
CA SER A 32 -9.91 15.83 15.14
C SER A 32 -10.01 15.06 16.46
N ALA A 33 -9.92 13.73 16.41
CA ALA A 33 -9.90 12.89 17.61
C ALA A 33 -8.67 13.15 18.48
N SER A 34 -7.48 13.22 17.86
CA SER A 34 -6.21 13.53 18.53
C SER A 34 -6.24 14.89 19.22
N ARG A 35 -6.78 15.94 18.59
CA ARG A 35 -6.92 17.28 19.22
C ARG A 35 -7.79 17.27 20.47
N LYS A 36 -8.77 16.38 20.55
CA LYS A 36 -9.68 16.27 21.70
C LYS A 36 -9.07 15.48 22.85
N THR A 37 -8.34 14.41 22.53
CA THR A 37 -7.83 13.42 23.48
C THR A 37 -6.40 13.71 23.93
N ASP A 38 -5.50 14.07 23.01
CA ASP A 38 -4.06 14.14 23.22
C ASP A 38 -3.52 15.58 23.14
N LYS A 39 -4.09 16.48 23.95
CA LYS A 39 -3.71 17.91 23.96
C LYS A 39 -2.22 18.15 24.23
N ILE A 40 -1.58 17.27 25.00
CA ILE A 40 -0.15 17.37 25.37
C ILE A 40 0.75 17.33 24.13
N ILE A 41 0.41 16.54 23.12
CA ILE A 41 1.17 16.42 21.87
C ILE A 41 1.22 17.78 21.15
N TYR A 42 0.11 18.51 21.13
CA TYR A 42 0.02 19.81 20.47
C TYR A 42 0.75 20.92 21.25
N GLN A 43 0.85 20.80 22.58
CA GLN A 43 1.58 21.76 23.42
C GLN A 43 3.11 21.62 23.27
N HIS A 44 3.60 20.41 23.04
CA HIS A 44 5.04 20.10 22.94
C HIS A 44 5.48 19.79 21.51
N PHE A 45 4.70 20.24 20.52
CA PHE A 45 4.94 19.94 19.12
C PHE A 45 6.32 20.42 18.66
N SER A 46 7.07 19.56 17.98
CA SER A 46 8.37 19.91 17.42
C SER A 46 8.64 19.16 16.13
N TRP A 47 8.82 19.91 15.04
CA TRP A 47 9.15 19.38 13.72
C TRP A 47 10.45 18.58 13.71
N LYS A 48 11.43 18.96 14.55
CA LYS A 48 12.71 18.24 14.67
C LYS A 48 12.47 16.77 15.04
N TYR A 49 11.63 16.53 16.05
CA TYR A 49 11.35 15.17 16.50
C TYR A 49 10.45 14.40 15.53
N VAL A 50 9.46 15.07 14.93
CA VAL A 50 8.61 14.46 13.90
C VAL A 50 9.46 13.96 12.72
N LEU A 51 10.28 14.83 12.12
CA LEU A 51 11.11 14.48 10.98
C LEU A 51 12.18 13.44 11.33
N ALA A 52 12.80 13.54 12.52
CA ALA A 52 13.76 12.54 12.98
C ALA A 52 13.14 11.15 13.14
N THR A 53 11.92 11.05 13.71
CA THR A 53 11.21 9.76 13.77
C THR A 53 10.85 9.26 12.38
N LEU A 54 10.25 10.10 11.54
CA LEU A 54 9.84 9.69 10.20
C LEU A 54 11.03 9.17 9.39
N GLY A 55 12.16 9.88 9.40
CA GLY A 55 13.38 9.41 8.73
C GLY A 55 13.85 8.03 9.22
N ARG A 56 13.87 7.79 10.54
CA ARG A 56 14.28 6.50 11.13
C ARG A 56 13.30 5.35 10.89
N TRP A 57 12.03 5.64 10.65
CA TRP A 57 11.01 4.63 10.37
C TRP A 57 10.82 4.40 8.87
N LEU A 58 11.10 5.39 8.02
CA LEU A 58 11.15 5.22 6.57
C LEU A 58 12.42 4.47 6.15
N LEU A 59 13.53 4.71 6.83
CA LEU A 59 14.73 3.90 6.70
C LEU A 59 14.64 2.68 7.64
N PRO A 60 15.26 1.53 7.31
CA PRO A 60 15.31 0.35 8.16
C PRO A 60 16.22 0.53 9.41
N ILE A 61 16.19 1.69 10.06
CA ILE A 61 17.06 2.09 11.18
C ILE A 61 16.22 2.26 12.46
N ASN A 62 15.27 1.35 12.67
CA ASN A 62 14.39 1.35 13.83
C ASN A 62 14.59 0.11 14.69
N LYS A 63 14.04 0.16 15.91
CA LYS A 63 14.17 -0.92 16.89
C LYS A 63 13.55 -2.24 16.41
N ASP A 64 12.58 -2.21 15.50
CA ASP A 64 11.96 -3.42 14.97
C ASP A 64 12.89 -4.14 14.00
N MET A 65 13.73 -3.41 13.25
CA MET A 65 14.81 -4.00 12.47
C MET A 65 15.84 -4.69 13.38
N ALA A 66 16.21 -4.06 14.50
CA ALA A 66 17.15 -4.67 15.44
C ALA A 66 16.59 -5.92 16.14
N LYS A 67 15.29 -5.95 16.45
CA LYS A 67 14.64 -7.07 17.15
C LYS A 67 14.29 -8.23 16.23
N ASN A 68 13.79 -7.95 15.03
CA ASN A 68 13.30 -8.95 14.09
C ASN A 68 13.80 -8.63 12.67
N PRO A 69 15.11 -8.74 12.40
CA PRO A 69 15.72 -8.21 11.18
C PRO A 69 15.15 -8.83 9.91
N ILE A 70 14.91 -10.14 9.91
CA ILE A 70 14.38 -10.85 8.74
C ILE A 70 12.95 -10.38 8.45
N PHE A 71 12.05 -10.46 9.43
CA PHE A 71 10.64 -10.11 9.22
C PHE A 71 10.47 -8.63 8.86
N THR A 72 11.20 -7.74 9.54
CA THR A 72 11.17 -6.30 9.25
C THR A 72 11.70 -6.01 7.86
N SER A 73 12.78 -6.68 7.41
CA SER A 73 13.31 -6.53 6.05
C SER A 73 12.31 -6.95 4.98
N LEU A 74 11.62 -8.09 5.17
CA LEU A 74 10.55 -8.53 4.28
C LEU A 74 9.42 -7.50 4.22
N GLY A 75 9.08 -6.89 5.36
CA GLY A 75 8.12 -5.78 5.42
C GLY A 75 8.53 -4.60 4.55
N TYR A 76 9.79 -4.16 4.63
CA TYR A 76 10.29 -3.07 3.77
C TYR A 76 10.26 -3.44 2.29
N ILE A 77 10.78 -4.61 1.92
CA ILE A 77 10.81 -5.08 0.53
C ILE A 77 9.39 -5.14 -0.02
N PHE A 78 8.44 -5.70 0.74
CA PHE A 78 7.02 -5.75 0.38
C PHE A 78 6.47 -4.36 0.04
N HIS A 79 6.69 -3.36 0.89
CA HIS A 79 6.17 -2.00 0.65
C HIS A 79 6.90 -1.27 -0.48
N ILE A 80 8.21 -1.50 -0.64
CA ILE A 80 8.97 -0.94 -1.77
C ILE A 80 8.39 -1.46 -3.08
N CYS A 81 8.21 -2.78 -3.21
CA CYS A 81 7.58 -3.36 -4.40
C CYS A 81 6.14 -2.87 -4.61
N LEU A 82 5.35 -2.79 -3.52
CA LEU A 82 3.97 -2.31 -3.54
C LEU A 82 3.83 -0.90 -4.13
N ILE A 83 4.81 -0.03 -3.90
CA ILE A 83 4.78 1.37 -4.34
C ILE A 83 5.48 1.54 -5.68
N VAL A 84 6.68 0.95 -5.83
CA VAL A 84 7.53 1.20 -6.99
C VAL A 84 6.95 0.57 -8.26
N VAL A 85 6.44 -0.67 -8.20
CA VAL A 85 5.96 -1.35 -9.41
C VAL A 85 4.78 -0.61 -10.06
N PRO A 86 3.68 -0.27 -9.34
CA PRO A 86 2.54 0.38 -10.01
C PRO A 86 2.85 1.79 -10.53
N ILE A 87 3.83 2.48 -9.96
CA ILE A 87 4.20 3.84 -10.37
C ILE A 87 5.24 3.82 -11.50
N TRP A 88 6.22 2.92 -11.50
CA TRP A 88 7.31 2.95 -12.48
C TRP A 88 7.21 1.89 -13.59
N LEU A 89 6.18 1.05 -13.59
CA LEU A 89 5.93 0.11 -14.68
C LEU A 89 5.54 0.88 -15.96
N SER A 90 6.21 0.56 -17.07
CA SER A 90 6.00 1.15 -18.40
C SER A 90 4.52 1.18 -18.80
N GLY A 91 3.80 0.07 -18.64
CA GLY A 91 2.37 -0.02 -18.96
C GLY A 91 1.49 0.98 -18.20
N HIS A 92 1.78 1.26 -16.91
CA HIS A 92 1.03 2.28 -16.17
C HIS A 92 1.40 3.69 -16.62
N ILE A 93 2.68 3.95 -16.93
CA ILE A 93 3.15 5.26 -17.39
C ILE A 93 2.49 5.61 -18.74
N SER A 94 2.38 4.66 -19.66
CA SER A 94 1.68 4.89 -20.95
C SER A 94 0.23 5.29 -20.74
N LEU A 95 -0.48 4.71 -19.76
CA LEU A 95 -1.85 5.14 -19.43
C LEU A 95 -1.92 6.59 -18.92
N TRP A 96 -0.88 7.06 -18.20
CA TRP A 96 -0.80 8.46 -17.78
C TRP A 96 -0.46 9.40 -18.93
N GLU A 97 0.39 8.97 -19.85
CA GLU A 97 0.77 9.72 -21.05
C GLU A 97 -0.42 9.89 -22.01
N GLU A 98 -1.23 8.84 -22.17
CA GLU A 98 -2.45 8.85 -22.99
C GLU A 98 -3.64 9.54 -22.29
N SER A 99 -3.55 9.76 -20.98
CA SER A 99 -4.57 10.48 -20.23
C SER A 99 -4.56 11.98 -20.51
N ARG A 100 -5.58 12.70 -20.03
CA ARG A 100 -5.64 14.18 -20.09
C ARG A 100 -4.48 14.89 -19.38
N PHE A 101 -3.74 14.18 -18.55
CA PHE A 101 -2.60 14.76 -17.85
C PHE A 101 -1.35 14.81 -18.72
N GLU A 102 -1.24 13.93 -19.73
CA GLU A 102 -0.09 13.84 -20.63
C GLU A 102 1.24 13.71 -19.85
N TRP A 103 1.19 13.00 -18.72
CA TRP A 103 2.34 12.84 -17.83
C TRP A 103 3.12 11.58 -18.18
N SER A 104 4.43 11.71 -18.31
CA SER A 104 5.33 10.58 -18.47
C SER A 104 6.62 10.78 -17.66
N TRP A 105 7.22 9.68 -17.25
CA TRP A 105 8.51 9.64 -16.56
C TRP A 105 9.28 8.38 -16.95
N THR A 106 10.54 8.30 -16.55
CA THR A 106 11.40 7.17 -16.90
C THR A 106 10.92 5.88 -16.21
N PRO A 107 10.55 4.82 -16.97
CA PRO A 107 10.18 3.53 -16.38
C PRO A 107 11.40 2.81 -15.78
N ILE A 108 11.15 1.89 -14.85
CA ILE A 108 12.15 0.89 -14.47
C ILE A 108 12.27 -0.18 -15.56
N PRO A 109 13.40 -0.90 -15.67
CA PRO A 109 13.53 -2.01 -16.62
C PRO A 109 12.47 -3.09 -16.38
N ASP A 110 11.85 -3.62 -17.43
CA ASP A 110 10.75 -4.59 -17.32
C ASP A 110 11.16 -5.82 -16.50
N GLY A 111 12.35 -6.39 -16.75
CA GLY A 111 12.86 -7.52 -15.97
C GLY A 111 13.05 -7.20 -14.48
N LEU A 112 13.32 -5.94 -14.11
CA LEU A 112 13.35 -5.54 -12.71
C LEU A 112 11.93 -5.50 -12.13
N ALA A 113 10.95 -4.96 -12.88
CA ALA A 113 9.55 -4.94 -12.47
C ALA A 113 8.99 -6.36 -12.26
N ASP A 114 9.38 -7.32 -13.11
CA ASP A 114 9.00 -8.73 -12.99
C ASP A 114 9.54 -9.35 -11.70
N TRP A 115 10.85 -9.19 -11.45
CA TRP A 115 11.45 -9.69 -10.20
C TRP A 115 10.83 -9.05 -8.96
N MET A 116 10.59 -7.74 -8.98
CA MET A 116 9.92 -7.05 -7.88
C MET A 116 8.50 -7.58 -7.65
N THR A 117 7.76 -7.86 -8.72
CA THR A 117 6.40 -8.44 -8.65
C THR A 117 6.43 -9.85 -8.08
N LEU A 118 7.34 -10.71 -8.54
CA LEU A 118 7.49 -12.07 -8.04
C LEU A 118 7.94 -12.11 -6.58
N ILE A 119 8.90 -11.26 -6.19
CA ILE A 119 9.35 -11.11 -4.80
C ILE A 119 8.18 -10.65 -3.92
N PHE A 120 7.42 -9.66 -4.37
CA PHE A 120 6.23 -9.18 -3.67
C PHE A 120 5.21 -10.29 -3.44
N LEU A 121 4.87 -11.07 -4.48
CA LEU A 121 3.92 -12.18 -4.38
C LEU A 121 4.44 -13.29 -3.44
N ALA A 122 5.74 -13.59 -3.49
CA ALA A 122 6.36 -14.56 -2.58
C ALA A 122 6.28 -14.10 -1.12
N ILE A 123 6.53 -12.81 -0.84
CA ILE A 123 6.40 -12.24 0.51
C ILE A 123 4.94 -12.19 0.96
N ALA A 124 4.01 -11.84 0.06
CA ALA A 124 2.57 -11.88 0.33
C ALA A 124 2.14 -13.29 0.74
N LEU A 125 2.54 -14.30 -0.03
CA LEU A 125 2.26 -15.71 0.30
C LEU A 125 2.88 -16.11 1.64
N PHE A 126 4.13 -15.71 1.91
CA PHE A 126 4.76 -15.96 3.20
C PHE A 126 3.99 -15.32 4.36
N PHE A 127 3.55 -14.07 4.24
CA PHE A 127 2.73 -13.41 5.27
C PHE A 127 1.38 -14.10 5.47
N LEU A 128 0.77 -14.60 4.39
CA LEU A 128 -0.47 -15.37 4.46
C LEU A 128 -0.25 -16.68 5.22
N LEU A 129 0.74 -17.46 4.79
CA LEU A 129 1.08 -18.75 5.40
C LEU A 129 1.50 -18.60 6.85
N ARG A 130 2.31 -17.59 7.17
CA ARG A 130 2.69 -17.28 8.56
C ARG A 130 1.48 -17.00 9.42
N ARG A 131 0.48 -16.27 8.90
CA ARG A 131 -0.78 -15.98 9.60
C ARG A 131 -1.65 -17.22 9.79
N ILE A 132 -1.69 -18.09 8.78
CA ILE A 132 -2.42 -19.35 8.84
C ILE A 132 -1.73 -20.31 9.81
N ILE A 133 -0.41 -20.47 9.77
CA ILE A 133 0.31 -21.56 10.46
C ILE A 133 0.64 -21.21 11.92
N SER A 134 1.10 -19.99 12.20
CA SER A 134 1.53 -19.60 13.55
C SER A 134 0.34 -19.39 14.47
N ALA A 135 0.29 -20.17 15.57
CA ALA A 135 -0.76 -20.07 16.57
C ALA A 135 -0.86 -18.67 17.18
N ASP A 136 0.26 -18.08 17.59
CA ASP A 136 0.32 -16.76 18.21
C ASP A 136 -0.27 -15.66 17.32
N ILE A 137 0.01 -15.74 16.01
CA ILE A 137 -0.47 -14.75 15.05
C ILE A 137 -1.93 -14.99 14.73
N ARG A 138 -2.34 -16.26 14.61
CA ARG A 138 -3.74 -16.63 14.35
C ARG A 138 -4.65 -16.13 15.47
N LEU A 139 -4.21 -16.18 16.73
CA LEU A 139 -4.95 -15.69 17.90
C LEU A 139 -5.31 -14.20 17.82
N ILE A 140 -4.46 -13.38 17.19
CA ILE A 140 -4.66 -11.93 17.05
C ILE A 140 -5.11 -11.50 15.66
N SER A 141 -5.32 -12.45 14.75
CA SER A 141 -5.71 -12.16 13.36
C SER A 141 -7.22 -12.21 13.18
N THR A 142 -7.77 -11.25 12.46
CA THR A 142 -9.18 -11.23 12.07
C THR A 142 -9.33 -11.62 10.61
N PHE A 143 -10.55 -11.97 10.17
CA PHE A 143 -10.85 -12.27 8.76
C PHE A 143 -10.33 -11.19 7.80
N SER A 144 -10.48 -9.91 8.19
CA SER A 144 -9.99 -8.76 7.44
C SER A 144 -8.49 -8.84 7.14
N ASP A 145 -7.66 -9.41 8.02
CA ASP A 145 -6.22 -9.50 7.80
C ASP A 145 -5.83 -10.48 6.68
N TYR A 146 -6.61 -11.54 6.50
CA TYR A 146 -6.41 -12.49 5.40
C TYR A 146 -6.97 -11.92 4.10
N PHE A 147 -8.18 -11.38 4.17
CA PHE A 147 -8.87 -10.81 3.02
C PHE A 147 -8.08 -9.66 2.38
N LEU A 148 -7.61 -8.69 3.18
CA LEU A 148 -6.87 -7.54 2.65
C LEU A 148 -5.54 -7.93 2.03
N LEU A 149 -4.88 -8.97 2.55
CA LEU A 149 -3.63 -9.45 1.98
C LEU A 149 -3.86 -10.02 0.57
N VAL A 150 -4.96 -10.75 0.36
CA VAL A 150 -5.36 -11.23 -0.96
C VAL A 150 -5.70 -10.05 -1.87
N VAL A 151 -6.50 -9.08 -1.41
CA VAL A 151 -6.84 -7.89 -2.20
C VAL A 151 -5.61 -7.12 -2.67
N ILE A 152 -4.58 -6.98 -1.82
CA ILE A 152 -3.32 -6.31 -2.19
C ILE A 152 -2.50 -7.15 -3.19
N ALA A 153 -2.52 -8.48 -3.07
CA ALA A 153 -1.78 -9.37 -3.94
C ALA A 153 -2.41 -9.51 -5.34
N LEU A 154 -3.74 -9.41 -5.44
CA LEU A 154 -4.49 -9.64 -6.68
C LEU A 154 -4.02 -8.74 -7.84
N PRO A 155 -3.91 -7.41 -7.71
CA PRO A 155 -3.45 -6.54 -8.81
C PRO A 155 -2.07 -6.91 -9.35
N PHE A 156 -1.16 -7.34 -8.47
CA PHE A 156 0.19 -7.75 -8.86
C PHE A 156 0.15 -9.08 -9.62
N MET A 157 -0.63 -10.04 -9.13
CA MET A 157 -0.77 -11.33 -9.78
C MET A 157 -1.46 -11.23 -11.14
N THR A 158 -2.56 -10.48 -11.22
CA THR A 158 -3.33 -10.29 -12.46
C THR A 158 -2.55 -9.44 -13.45
N GLY A 159 -1.89 -8.38 -13.00
CA GLY A 159 -1.05 -7.51 -13.85
C GLY A 159 0.13 -8.27 -14.45
N PHE A 160 0.78 -9.13 -13.65
CA PHE A 160 1.84 -10.01 -14.16
C PHE A 160 1.35 -10.92 -15.29
N PHE A 161 0.14 -11.49 -15.15
CA PHE A 161 -0.45 -12.32 -16.20
C PHE A 161 -0.83 -11.52 -17.46
N VAL A 162 -1.33 -10.29 -17.31
CA VAL A 162 -1.58 -9.39 -18.46
C VAL A 162 -0.28 -9.14 -19.24
N THR A 163 0.81 -8.81 -18.56
CA THR A 163 2.07 -8.46 -19.22
C THR A 163 2.71 -9.64 -19.96
N HIS A 164 2.56 -10.86 -19.46
CA HIS A 164 3.26 -12.04 -20.01
C HIS A 164 2.40 -12.90 -20.94
N GLY A 165 1.08 -12.68 -20.97
CA GLY A 165 0.16 -13.48 -21.78
C GLY A 165 0.06 -14.96 -21.36
N THR A 166 0.53 -15.32 -20.17
CA THR A 166 0.63 -16.72 -19.70
C THR A 166 -0.72 -17.44 -19.69
N LEU A 167 -1.81 -16.69 -19.54
CA LEU A 167 -3.17 -17.22 -19.45
C LEU A 167 -4.03 -16.94 -20.71
N ASP A 168 -3.43 -16.42 -21.79
CA ASP A 168 -4.16 -16.00 -23.00
C ASP A 168 -4.87 -17.17 -23.69
N ASN A 169 -4.30 -18.37 -23.59
CA ASN A 169 -4.90 -19.59 -24.16
C ASN A 169 -6.03 -20.17 -23.30
N ILE A 170 -6.30 -19.60 -22.12
CA ILE A 170 -7.28 -20.12 -21.16
C ILE A 170 -8.57 -19.31 -21.27
N GLY A 171 -9.41 -19.64 -22.25
CA GLY A 171 -10.78 -19.13 -22.46
C GLY A 171 -11.13 -17.83 -21.72
N PHE A 172 -12.02 -17.93 -20.71
CA PHE A 172 -12.48 -16.77 -19.94
C PHE A 172 -11.35 -15.93 -19.32
N LEU A 173 -10.27 -16.56 -18.84
CA LEU A 173 -9.17 -15.82 -18.21
C LEU A 173 -8.35 -15.03 -19.23
N GLY A 174 -8.09 -15.60 -20.41
CA GLY A 174 -7.40 -14.90 -21.49
C GLY A 174 -8.19 -13.67 -21.94
N ASP A 175 -9.49 -13.83 -22.17
CA ASP A 175 -10.36 -12.75 -22.67
C ASP A 175 -10.59 -11.62 -21.64
N ASN A 176 -10.42 -11.90 -20.35
CA ASN A 176 -10.83 -10.97 -19.28
C ASN A 176 -9.70 -10.58 -18.31
N MET A 177 -8.44 -10.99 -18.51
CA MET A 177 -7.37 -10.74 -17.54
C MET A 177 -7.15 -9.25 -17.28
N GLN A 178 -7.18 -8.42 -18.32
CA GLN A 178 -7.06 -6.97 -18.20
C GLN A 178 -8.20 -6.37 -17.38
N LEU A 179 -9.43 -6.82 -17.63
CA LEU A 179 -10.61 -6.41 -16.87
C LEU A 179 -10.51 -6.81 -15.38
N ILE A 180 -10.07 -8.04 -15.11
CA ILE A 180 -9.85 -8.54 -13.75
C ILE A 180 -8.74 -7.74 -13.05
N HIS A 181 -7.68 -7.37 -13.77
CA HIS A 181 -6.62 -6.52 -13.24
C HIS A 181 -7.15 -5.15 -12.80
N MET A 182 -7.88 -4.45 -13.68
CA MET A 182 -8.50 -3.15 -13.37
C MET A 182 -9.44 -3.26 -12.17
N LEU A 183 -10.37 -4.21 -12.17
CA LEU A 183 -11.30 -4.42 -11.06
C LEU A 183 -10.58 -4.70 -9.73
N SER A 184 -9.50 -5.49 -9.76
CA SER A 184 -8.72 -5.78 -8.56
C SER A 184 -8.00 -4.53 -8.02
N GLY A 185 -7.45 -3.69 -8.90
CA GLY A 185 -6.81 -2.43 -8.55
C GLY A 185 -7.81 -1.42 -7.99
N GLU A 186 -8.94 -1.25 -8.66
CA GLU A 186 -10.03 -0.37 -8.22
C GLU A 186 -10.62 -0.79 -6.88
N LEU A 187 -10.85 -2.10 -6.68
CA LEU A 187 -11.27 -2.64 -5.38
C LEU A 187 -10.26 -2.31 -4.29
N MET A 188 -8.96 -2.47 -4.56
CA MET A 188 -7.91 -2.09 -3.61
C MET A 188 -8.01 -0.60 -3.26
N LEU A 189 -8.08 0.29 -4.26
CA LEU A 189 -8.19 1.75 -4.05
C LEU A 189 -9.41 2.13 -3.19
N ILE A 190 -10.57 1.55 -3.50
CA ILE A 190 -11.82 1.78 -2.74
C ILE A 190 -11.65 1.34 -1.28
N LEU A 191 -11.00 0.20 -1.02
CA LEU A 191 -10.86 -0.35 0.33
C LEU A 191 -9.79 0.34 1.17
N ILE A 192 -8.79 1.00 0.58
CA ILE A 192 -7.70 1.65 1.33
C ILE A 192 -8.20 2.54 2.48
N PRO A 193 -9.07 3.55 2.26
CA PRO A 193 -9.48 4.47 3.32
C PRO A 193 -10.37 3.84 4.39
N PHE A 194 -11.05 2.73 4.11
CA PHE A 194 -12.04 2.15 5.02
C PHE A 194 -11.50 1.01 5.87
N THR A 195 -10.30 0.50 5.58
CA THR A 195 -9.78 -0.73 6.17
C THR A 195 -8.46 -0.50 6.89
N LYS A 196 -7.81 -1.60 7.33
CA LYS A 196 -6.47 -1.57 7.94
C LYS A 196 -5.39 -1.03 7.00
N LEU A 197 -5.67 -0.93 5.69
CA LEU A 197 -4.79 -0.33 4.69
C LEU A 197 -4.60 1.18 4.88
N SER A 198 -5.53 1.86 5.56
CA SER A 198 -5.42 3.28 5.92
C SER A 198 -4.17 3.62 6.76
N HIS A 199 -3.45 2.61 7.27
CA HIS A 199 -2.13 2.82 7.88
C HIS A 199 -1.15 3.53 6.94
N TYR A 200 -1.30 3.45 5.62
CA TYR A 200 -0.42 4.15 4.67
C TYR A 200 -0.35 5.67 4.94
N ILE A 201 -1.47 6.30 5.34
CA ILE A 201 -1.54 7.72 5.71
C ILE A 201 -1.44 7.91 7.23
N LEU A 202 -2.07 7.04 8.02
CA LEU A 202 -2.08 7.16 9.48
C LEU A 202 -0.72 6.89 10.13
N PHE A 203 0.16 6.16 9.44
CA PHE A 203 1.55 5.92 9.85
C PHE A 203 2.27 7.23 10.14
N PHE A 204 2.17 8.23 9.26
CA PHE A 204 2.86 9.51 9.43
C PHE A 204 2.39 10.25 10.68
N PHE A 205 1.09 10.27 10.93
CA PHE A 205 0.52 10.92 12.12
C PHE A 205 0.90 10.16 13.41
N SER A 206 0.78 8.83 13.42
CA SER A 206 1.12 8.01 14.59
C SER A 206 2.61 8.08 14.94
N ARG A 207 3.49 7.99 13.94
CA ARG A 207 4.94 8.11 14.14
C ARG A 207 5.33 9.53 14.53
N GLY A 208 4.73 10.56 13.94
CA GLY A 208 4.93 11.95 14.34
C GLY A 208 4.57 12.21 15.81
N ALA A 209 3.40 11.73 16.24
CA ALA A 209 2.97 11.78 17.64
C ALA A 209 3.96 11.08 18.59
N THR A 210 4.43 9.89 18.21
CA THR A 210 5.43 9.12 18.97
C THR A 210 6.75 9.89 19.11
N GLY A 211 7.20 10.54 18.03
CA GLY A 211 8.40 11.36 18.04
C GLY A 211 8.31 12.55 18.98
N ILE A 212 7.18 13.26 18.95
CA ILE A 212 6.90 14.38 19.87
C ILE A 212 6.98 13.91 21.32
N GLU A 213 6.37 12.78 21.65
CA GLU A 213 6.34 12.27 23.03
C GLU A 213 7.72 11.82 23.53
N PHE A 214 8.53 11.17 22.69
CA PHE A 214 9.90 10.83 23.05
C PHE A 214 10.78 12.07 23.24
N GLY A 215 10.64 13.05 22.35
CA GLY A 215 11.31 14.34 22.47
C GLY A 215 10.94 15.09 23.75
N ARG A 216 9.65 15.07 24.12
CA ARG A 216 9.15 15.67 25.37
C ARG A 216 9.77 15.03 26.61
N ARG A 217 9.98 13.71 26.60
CA ARG A 217 10.56 12.96 27.73
C ARG A 217 12.09 12.97 27.77
N GLY A 218 12.75 13.64 26.82
CA GLY A 218 14.21 13.70 26.74
C GLY A 218 14.86 12.36 26.37
N TYR A 219 14.10 11.42 25.80
CA TYR A 219 14.69 10.17 25.32
C TYR A 219 15.54 10.45 24.09
N SER A 220 16.71 9.79 24.02
CA SER A 220 17.44 9.69 22.76
C SER A 220 16.55 8.95 21.76
N MET A 221 16.07 9.70 20.77
CA MET A 221 15.36 9.17 19.61
C MET A 221 16.22 8.17 18.88
#